data_AF-D5QEK4-F1
#
_entry.id   AF-D5QEK4-F1
#
_cell.length_a   1.000
_cell.length_b   1.000
_cell.length_c   1.000
_cell.angle_alpha   90.00
_cell.angle_beta   90.00
_cell.angle_gamma   90.00
#
_symmetry.space_group_name_H-M   'P 1'
#
loop_
_entity.id
_entity.type
_entity.pdbx_description
1 polymer ?
#
loop_
_entity_poly.entity_id
_entity_poly.type
_entity_poly.pdbx_seq_one_letter_code
_entity_poly.pdbx_strand_id
1 'polypeptide(L)'
;MRHRCIRLAVPLAFSLVGAGIMASPADAAHVPYIQLAQWSGAQQQQMQQMQEQFRQQREQLRQQHEQQRQQMEQQRQQMEEQYRQQQDQLRQQAEQMRGQPNAGFQLQQRQQQIEMQRQQQMQQMQQQYQQQEMQLRQQAQQMRQQQMQQMQQMGGAGWNGQQWNNGQDWGNW
;
A
#
# COMPACT_ATOMS: atom_id res chain seq x y z
N MET A 1 -62.60 11.09 -2.28
CA MET A 1 -62.72 12.52 -1.92
C MET A 1 -61.39 13.18 -2.25
N ARG A 2 -61.28 13.83 -3.41
CA ARG A 2 -61.48 15.28 -3.63
C ARG A 2 -60.25 16.13 -3.30
N HIS A 3 -59.48 16.44 -4.37
CA HIS A 3 -58.83 17.71 -4.77
C HIS A 3 -57.84 18.40 -3.78
N ARG A 4 -56.77 19.09 -4.18
CA ARG A 4 -56.63 20.07 -5.29
C ARG A 4 -55.17 20.27 -5.70
N CYS A 5 -54.97 20.37 -7.01
CA CYS A 5 -53.86 21.06 -7.66
C CYS A 5 -53.97 22.58 -7.44
N ILE A 6 -52.84 23.29 -7.37
CA ILE A 6 -52.80 24.73 -7.67
C ILE A 6 -51.65 24.99 -8.65
N ARG A 7 -52.04 25.24 -9.90
CA ARG A 7 -51.27 25.94 -10.93
C ARG A 7 -51.64 27.41 -10.83
N LEU A 8 -50.66 28.32 -10.85
CA LEU A 8 -50.87 29.72 -11.23
C LEU A 8 -49.75 30.16 -12.18
N ALA A 9 -50.17 30.87 -13.21
CA ALA A 9 -49.47 31.25 -14.44
C ALA A 9 -48.67 32.59 -14.27
N VAL A 10 -47.47 32.73 -14.86
CA VAL A 10 -47.11 33.56 -16.06
C VAL A 10 -47.18 35.09 -15.78
N PRO A 11 -46.16 35.94 -16.13
CA PRO A 11 -45.73 36.13 -17.52
C PRO A 11 -44.25 36.34 -17.87
N LEU A 12 -43.98 36.05 -19.14
CA LEU A 12 -42.83 36.41 -19.97
C LEU A 12 -42.68 37.93 -20.11
N ALA A 13 -41.44 38.43 -20.02
CA ALA A 13 -41.07 39.73 -20.57
C ALA A 13 -39.79 39.57 -21.42
N PHE A 14 -39.98 39.63 -22.73
CA PHE A 14 -38.94 39.86 -23.72
C PHE A 14 -38.56 41.34 -23.72
N SER A 15 -37.28 41.68 -23.72
CA SER A 15 -36.79 42.98 -24.18
C SER A 15 -35.40 42.83 -24.79
N LEU A 16 -35.36 43.03 -26.11
CA LEU A 16 -34.20 43.14 -26.98
C LEU A 16 -33.82 44.61 -27.11
N VAL A 17 -32.64 45.02 -26.64
CA VAL A 17 -31.83 46.19 -27.07
C VAL A 17 -30.40 45.87 -26.58
N GLY A 18 -29.32 45.75 -27.34
CA GLY A 18 -28.88 46.54 -28.49
C GLY A 18 -27.75 47.48 -28.05
N ALA A 19 -26.49 47.02 -28.05
CA ALA A 19 -25.31 47.89 -28.04
C ALA A 19 -24.09 47.11 -28.56
N GLY A 20 -23.61 47.49 -29.73
CA GLY A 20 -22.39 46.94 -30.32
C GLY A 20 -21.15 47.47 -29.59
N ILE A 21 -20.10 46.64 -29.57
CA ILE A 21 -18.74 47.14 -29.39
C ILE A 21 -17.89 46.49 -30.48
N MET A 22 -17.35 47.37 -31.34
CA MET A 22 -16.38 47.09 -32.37
C MET A 22 -15.01 46.80 -31.72
N ALA A 23 -14.30 45.82 -32.29
CA ALA A 23 -12.84 45.73 -32.47
C ALA A 23 -11.90 46.09 -31.29
N SER A 24 -11.15 45.08 -30.82
CA SER A 24 -9.68 45.05 -30.99
C SER A 24 -9.09 43.68 -30.65
N PRO A 25 -8.12 43.18 -31.43
CA PRO A 25 -7.52 41.87 -31.21
C PRO A 25 -6.65 41.90 -29.94
N ALA A 26 -6.98 41.01 -29.02
CA ALA A 26 -6.14 40.65 -27.89
C ALA A 26 -4.96 39.82 -28.40
N ASP A 27 -3.76 40.40 -28.39
CA ASP A 27 -2.52 39.63 -28.41
C ASP A 27 -1.55 40.22 -27.39
N ALA A 28 -1.97 40.13 -26.13
CA ALA A 28 -1.07 40.18 -24.99
C ALA A 28 -1.09 38.79 -24.39
N ALA A 29 -0.01 38.04 -24.63
CA ALA A 29 0.27 36.75 -24.08
C ALA A 29 -0.01 36.72 -22.57
N HIS A 30 -1.18 36.21 -22.18
CA HIS A 30 -1.48 35.89 -20.80
C HIS A 30 -1.55 34.37 -20.68
N VAL A 31 -0.38 33.82 -20.33
CA VAL A 31 -0.23 32.43 -19.88
C VAL A 31 -1.30 32.15 -18.81
N PRO A 32 -2.12 31.09 -18.94
CA PRO A 32 -3.16 30.79 -17.97
C PRO A 32 -2.54 30.08 -16.76
N TYR A 33 -1.63 30.73 -16.03
CA TYR A 33 -1.06 30.17 -14.80
C TYR A 33 -1.99 30.40 -13.59
N ILE A 34 -2.90 31.38 -13.67
CA ILE A 34 -3.75 31.78 -12.54
C ILE A 34 -4.95 30.83 -12.33
N GLN A 35 -5.36 30.04 -13.33
CA GLN A 35 -6.50 29.12 -13.17
C GLN A 35 -6.17 27.83 -12.39
N LEU A 36 -4.90 27.55 -12.12
CA LEU A 36 -4.53 26.43 -11.25
C LEU A 36 -4.74 26.73 -9.76
N ALA A 37 -4.81 28.01 -9.39
CA ALA A 37 -4.83 28.45 -7.99
C ALA A 37 -6.23 28.73 -7.42
N GLN A 38 -7.31 28.58 -8.19
CA GLN A 38 -8.69 28.83 -7.70
C GLN A 38 -9.44 27.55 -7.31
N TRP A 39 -8.85 26.38 -7.56
CA TRP A 39 -9.35 25.07 -7.11
C TRP A 39 -8.95 24.75 -5.64
N SER A 40 -8.54 25.75 -4.85
CA SER A 40 -7.41 25.64 -3.91
C SER A 40 -7.70 25.64 -2.40
N GLY A 41 -8.96 25.58 -1.95
CA GLY A 41 -9.26 25.64 -0.51
C GLY A 41 -10.12 24.48 -0.03
N ALA A 42 -11.39 24.51 -0.40
CA ALA A 42 -12.40 23.59 0.11
C ALA A 42 -12.18 22.14 -0.36
N GLN A 43 -11.85 21.94 -1.64
CA GLN A 43 -11.60 20.60 -2.19
C GLN A 43 -10.27 20.01 -1.65
N GLN A 44 -9.27 20.86 -1.41
CA GLN A 44 -8.01 20.46 -0.80
C GLN A 44 -8.18 20.10 0.69
N GLN A 45 -9.03 20.82 1.44
CA GLN A 45 -9.38 20.47 2.83
C GLN A 45 -10.15 19.15 2.92
N GLN A 46 -11.13 18.93 2.04
CA GLN A 46 -11.87 17.67 2.00
C GLN A 46 -10.95 16.49 1.64
N MET A 47 -10.00 16.72 0.72
CA MET A 47 -8.99 15.73 0.36
C MET A 47 -8.00 15.44 1.50
N GLN A 48 -7.61 16.45 2.29
CA GLN A 48 -6.74 16.24 3.46
C GLN A 48 -7.40 15.36 4.51
N GLN A 49 -8.68 15.60 4.84
CA GLN A 49 -9.41 14.73 5.77
C GLN A 49 -9.51 13.30 5.25
N MET A 50 -9.77 13.13 3.95
CA MET A 50 -9.82 11.82 3.33
C MET A 50 -8.45 11.12 3.33
N GLN A 51 -7.38 11.87 3.03
CA GLN A 51 -6.01 11.36 3.09
C GLN A 51 -5.64 10.91 4.50
N GLU A 52 -6.04 11.67 5.53
CA GLU A 52 -5.85 11.30 6.93
C GLU A 52 -6.58 10.01 7.29
N GLN A 53 -7.83 9.83 6.81
CA GLN A 53 -8.58 8.59 7.01
C GLN A 53 -7.88 7.39 6.37
N PHE A 54 -7.41 7.52 5.13
CA PHE A 54 -6.63 6.48 4.46
C PHE A 54 -5.28 6.24 5.13
N ARG A 55 -4.65 7.29 5.67
CA ARG A 55 -3.39 7.17 6.41
C ARG A 55 -3.59 6.35 7.68
N GLN A 56 -4.64 6.63 8.47
CA GLN A 56 -4.97 5.85 9.65
C GLN A 56 -5.24 4.37 9.32
N GLN A 57 -5.98 4.11 8.24
CA GLN A 57 -6.30 2.74 7.82
C GLN A 57 -5.05 1.98 7.35
N ARG A 58 -4.11 2.68 6.70
CA ARG A 58 -2.81 2.12 6.33
C ARG A 58 -1.91 1.88 7.54
N GLU A 59 -1.92 2.79 8.52
CA GLU A 59 -1.17 2.65 9.76
C GLU A 59 -1.62 1.38 10.52
N GLN A 60 -2.93 1.10 10.56
CA GLN A 60 -3.46 -0.15 11.12
C GLN A 60 -2.96 -1.38 10.35
N LEU A 61 -2.99 -1.34 9.02
CA LEU A 61 -2.51 -2.44 8.18
C LEU A 61 -1.01 -2.68 8.38
N ARG A 62 -0.24 -1.60 8.51
CA ARG A 62 1.20 -1.63 8.80
C ARG A 62 1.48 -2.23 10.17
N GLN A 63 0.76 -1.80 11.22
CA GLN A 63 0.92 -2.39 12.55
C GLN A 63 0.59 -3.88 12.56
N GLN A 64 -0.44 -4.30 11.84
CA GLN A 64 -0.79 -5.72 11.70
C GLN A 64 0.33 -6.50 11.00
N HIS A 65 0.90 -5.95 9.92
CA HIS A 65 2.04 -6.56 9.23
C HIS A 65 3.30 -6.59 10.09
N GLU A 66 3.61 -5.52 10.84
CA GLU A 66 4.76 -5.48 11.74
C GLU A 66 4.62 -6.48 12.89
N GLN A 67 3.42 -6.64 13.49
CA GLN A 67 3.16 -7.69 14.48
C GLN A 67 3.39 -9.09 13.89
N GLN A 68 2.87 -9.35 12.69
CA GLN A 68 3.08 -10.61 12.01
C GLN A 68 4.57 -10.87 11.76
N ARG A 69 5.30 -9.86 11.30
CA ARG A 69 6.74 -9.96 11.06
C ARG A 69 7.51 -10.25 12.34
N GLN A 70 7.18 -9.58 13.45
CA GLN A 70 7.81 -9.82 14.75
C GLN A 70 7.54 -11.23 15.27
N GLN A 71 6.32 -11.74 15.10
CA GLN A 71 5.98 -13.11 15.50
C GLN A 71 6.77 -14.14 14.69
N MET A 72 6.87 -13.94 13.37
CA MET A 72 7.66 -14.79 12.50
C MET A 72 9.15 -14.71 12.84
N GLU A 73 9.66 -13.51 13.11
CA GLU A 73 11.05 -13.32 13.50
C GLU A 73 11.38 -14.01 14.84
N GLN A 74 10.50 -13.93 15.83
CA GLN A 74 10.67 -14.70 17.08
C GLN A 74 10.71 -16.21 16.82
N GLN A 75 9.80 -16.72 15.99
CA GLN A 75 9.77 -18.16 15.67
C GLN A 75 11.03 -18.57 14.88
N ARG A 76 11.51 -17.73 13.97
CA ARG A 76 12.77 -17.93 13.24
C ARG A 76 13.95 -17.95 14.20
N GLN A 77 14.03 -17.01 15.13
CA GLN A 77 15.11 -16.94 16.12
C GLN A 77 15.14 -18.19 17.01
N GLN A 78 13.99 -18.67 17.49
CA GLN A 78 13.93 -19.90 18.28
C GLN A 78 14.42 -21.12 17.50
N MET A 79 14.01 -21.25 16.22
CA MET A 79 14.50 -22.31 15.34
C MET A 79 16.02 -22.20 15.12
N GLU A 80 16.50 -20.97 14.91
CA GLU A 80 17.91 -20.70 14.65
C GLU A 80 18.78 -20.98 15.88
N GLU A 81 18.30 -20.67 17.09
CA GLU A 81 18.96 -21.06 18.34
C GLU A 81 19.03 -22.57 18.52
N GLN A 82 17.94 -23.29 18.24
CA GLN A 82 17.92 -24.75 18.31
C GLN A 82 18.89 -25.38 17.30
N TYR A 83 18.96 -24.81 16.09
CA TYR A 83 19.90 -25.24 15.06
C TYR A 83 21.35 -24.96 15.49
N ARG A 84 21.61 -23.78 16.05
CA ARG A 84 22.94 -23.40 16.53
C ARG A 84 23.43 -24.35 17.62
N GLN A 85 22.56 -24.72 18.57
CA GLN A 85 22.90 -25.73 19.58
C GLN A 85 23.23 -27.10 18.97
N GLN A 86 22.46 -27.55 17.97
CA GLN A 86 22.76 -28.80 17.26
C GLN A 86 24.08 -28.73 16.50
N GLN A 87 24.39 -27.58 15.90
CA GLN A 87 25.64 -27.33 15.20
C GLN A 87 26.84 -27.32 16.17
N ASP A 88 26.68 -26.71 17.34
CA ASP A 88 27.72 -26.71 18.38
C ASP A 88 27.98 -28.11 18.93
N GLN A 89 26.95 -28.94 19.12
CA GLN A 89 27.13 -30.36 19.49
C GLN A 89 27.87 -31.13 18.39
N LEU A 90 27.50 -30.93 17.12
CA LEU A 90 28.21 -31.50 15.98
C LEU A 90 29.68 -31.10 15.95
N ARG A 91 29.96 -29.82 16.23
CA ARG A 91 31.32 -29.28 16.27
C ARG A 91 32.12 -29.88 17.42
N GLN A 92 31.57 -29.97 18.63
CA GLN A 92 32.23 -30.62 19.75
C GLN A 92 32.51 -32.10 19.45
N GLN A 93 31.58 -32.78 18.79
CA GLN A 93 31.81 -34.17 18.36
C GLN A 93 32.87 -34.27 17.27
N ALA A 94 32.95 -33.28 16.37
CA ALA A 94 34.02 -33.19 15.39
C ALA A 94 35.40 -33.03 16.03
N GLU A 95 35.49 -32.23 17.10
CA GLU A 95 36.71 -32.04 17.87
C GLU A 95 37.11 -33.33 18.61
N GLN A 96 36.16 -34.09 19.16
CA GLN A 96 36.42 -35.38 19.81
C GLN A 96 36.82 -36.50 18.83
N MET A 97 36.31 -36.47 17.61
CA MET A 97 36.65 -37.43 16.56
C MET A 97 37.82 -36.98 15.68
N ARG A 98 38.48 -35.87 16.05
CA ARG A 98 39.63 -35.34 15.32
C ARG A 98 40.75 -36.38 15.26
N GLY A 99 41.12 -36.79 14.04
CA GLY A 99 42.15 -37.80 13.80
C GLY A 99 41.62 -39.21 13.51
N GLN A 100 40.31 -39.46 13.59
CA GLN A 100 39.72 -40.72 13.14
C GLN A 100 39.52 -40.71 11.60
N PRO A 101 39.99 -41.74 10.87
CA PRO A 101 39.60 -41.92 9.47
C PRO A 101 38.07 -42.12 9.39
N ASN A 102 37.41 -41.53 8.38
CA ASN A 102 35.95 -41.47 8.19
C ASN A 102 35.11 -40.62 9.17
N ALA A 103 35.67 -40.03 10.22
CA ALA A 103 34.90 -39.15 11.10
C ALA A 103 34.31 -37.93 10.37
N GLY A 104 35.08 -37.34 9.45
CA GLY A 104 34.62 -36.22 8.62
C GLY A 104 33.39 -36.56 7.78
N PHE A 105 33.36 -37.76 7.18
CA PHE A 105 32.22 -38.19 6.37
C PHE A 105 30.95 -38.40 7.21
N GLN A 106 31.06 -39.04 8.39
CA GLN A 106 29.92 -39.24 9.28
C GLN A 106 29.37 -37.91 9.83
N LEU A 107 30.26 -36.97 10.15
CA LEU A 107 29.87 -35.63 10.60
C LEU A 107 29.22 -34.83 9.48
N GLN A 108 29.77 -34.90 8.26
CA GLN A 108 29.21 -34.22 7.10
C GLN A 108 27.83 -34.76 6.73
N GLN A 109 27.63 -36.08 6.80
CA GLN A 109 26.34 -36.71 6.55
C GLN A 109 25.30 -36.29 7.61
N ARG A 110 25.71 -36.20 8.87
CA ARG A 110 24.83 -35.72 9.95
C ARG A 110 24.55 -34.21 9.81
N GLN A 111 25.54 -33.41 9.42
CA GLN A 111 25.35 -31.98 9.14
C GLN A 111 24.34 -31.77 8.00
N GLN A 112 24.43 -32.55 6.92
CA GLN A 112 23.44 -32.52 5.84
C GLN A 112 22.04 -32.90 6.31
N GLN A 113 21.89 -33.89 7.19
CA GLN A 113 20.58 -34.22 7.76
C GLN A 113 19.97 -33.07 8.55
N ILE A 114 20.77 -32.42 9.41
CA ILE A 114 20.28 -31.29 10.22
C ILE A 114 19.95 -30.09 9.31
N GLU A 115 20.77 -29.85 8.29
CA GLU A 115 20.51 -28.78 7.32
C GLU A 115 19.25 -29.05 6.49
N MET A 116 19.03 -30.29 6.05
CA MET A 116 17.80 -30.68 5.35
C MET A 116 16.56 -30.50 6.24
N GLN A 117 16.63 -30.92 7.50
CA GLN A 117 15.55 -30.76 8.45
C GLN A 117 15.23 -29.26 8.69
N ARG A 118 16.27 -28.43 8.87
CA ARG A 118 16.13 -26.98 8.98
C ARG A 118 15.46 -26.40 7.74
N GLN A 119 15.92 -26.79 6.56
CA GLN A 119 15.41 -26.23 5.30
C GLN A 119 13.94 -26.61 5.09
N GLN A 120 13.55 -27.84 5.42
CA GLN A 120 12.15 -28.27 5.36
C GLN A 120 11.27 -27.48 6.34
N GLN A 121 11.73 -27.29 7.58
CA GLN A 121 10.98 -26.55 8.60
C GLN A 121 10.87 -25.05 8.24
N MET A 122 11.96 -24.47 7.73
CA MET A 122 11.97 -23.09 7.23
C MET A 122 11.05 -22.91 6.02
N GLN A 123 11.03 -23.87 5.09
CA GLN A 123 10.16 -23.82 3.93
C GLN A 123 8.67 -23.88 4.33
N GLN A 124 8.31 -24.71 5.31
CA GLN A 124 6.95 -24.76 5.83
C GLN A 124 6.55 -23.44 6.50
N MET A 125 7.43 -22.87 7.33
CA MET A 125 7.20 -21.56 7.94
C MET A 125 7.04 -20.46 6.88
N GLN A 126 7.91 -20.47 5.86
CA GLN A 126 7.85 -19.49 4.77
C GLN A 126 6.55 -19.59 3.98
N GLN A 127 6.04 -20.80 3.70
CA GLN A 127 4.76 -20.98 3.02
C GLN A 127 3.59 -20.43 3.83
N GLN A 128 3.58 -20.69 5.15
CA GLN A 128 2.56 -20.16 6.04
C GLN A 128 2.60 -18.63 6.06
N TYR A 129 3.80 -18.05 6.17
CA TYR A 129 3.98 -16.60 6.13
C TYR A 129 3.52 -16.02 4.80
N GLN A 130 3.87 -16.65 3.67
CA GLN A 130 3.51 -16.15 2.34
C GLN A 130 1.99 -16.18 2.10
N GLN A 131 1.25 -17.17 2.62
CA GLN A 131 -0.21 -17.15 2.60
C GLN A 131 -0.78 -15.96 3.38
N GLN A 132 -0.24 -15.71 4.56
CA GLN A 132 -0.69 -14.66 5.45
C GLN A 132 -0.35 -13.27 4.89
N GLU A 133 0.82 -13.12 4.27
CA GLU A 133 1.24 -11.92 3.54
C GLU A 133 0.36 -11.68 2.31
N MET A 134 0.00 -12.73 1.57
CA MET A 134 -0.90 -12.61 0.42
C MET A 134 -2.27 -12.06 0.83
N GLN A 135 -2.80 -12.47 1.98
CA GLN A 135 -4.07 -11.96 2.50
C GLN A 135 -3.98 -10.46 2.83
N LEU A 136 -2.91 -10.05 3.54
CA LEU A 136 -2.61 -8.64 3.84
C LEU A 136 -2.44 -7.81 2.56
N ARG A 137 -1.70 -8.34 1.59
CA ARG A 137 -1.46 -7.69 0.31
C ARG A 137 -2.76 -7.51 -0.49
N GLN A 138 -3.64 -8.51 -0.45
CA GLN A 138 -4.94 -8.43 -1.11
C GLN A 138 -5.82 -7.36 -0.46
N GLN A 139 -5.83 -7.29 0.87
CA GLN A 139 -6.52 -6.22 1.62
C GLN A 139 -5.95 -4.83 1.28
N ALA A 140 -4.61 -4.70 1.22
CA ALA A 140 -3.94 -3.47 0.82
C ALA A 140 -4.30 -3.06 -0.62
N GLN A 141 -4.35 -4.02 -1.56
CA GLN A 141 -4.73 -3.77 -2.94
C GLN A 141 -6.18 -3.31 -3.08
N GLN A 142 -7.11 -3.91 -2.34
CA GLN A 142 -8.51 -3.47 -2.34
C GLN A 142 -8.65 -2.04 -1.80
N MET A 143 -7.93 -1.71 -0.72
CA MET A 143 -7.90 -0.35 -0.17
C MET A 143 -7.32 0.64 -1.19
N ARG A 144 -6.21 0.28 -1.85
CA ARG A 144 -5.60 1.09 -2.91
C ARG A 144 -6.57 1.32 -4.08
N GLN A 145 -7.33 0.30 -4.50
CA GLN A 145 -8.33 0.46 -5.55
C GLN A 145 -9.47 1.40 -5.13
N GLN A 146 -9.99 1.27 -3.91
CA GLN A 146 -11.00 2.20 -3.39
C GLN A 146 -10.48 3.64 -3.35
N GLN A 147 -9.25 3.83 -2.87
CA GLN A 147 -8.60 5.14 -2.88
C GLN A 147 -8.50 5.69 -4.30
N MET A 148 -8.07 4.88 -5.27
CA MET A 148 -7.92 5.30 -6.66
C MET A 148 -9.27 5.63 -7.32
N GLN A 149 -10.31 4.83 -7.08
CA GLN A 149 -11.66 5.07 -7.62
C GLN A 149 -12.29 6.35 -7.07
N GLN A 150 -12.21 6.58 -5.75
CA GLN A 150 -12.73 7.82 -5.17
C GLN A 150 -11.97 9.04 -5.69
N MET A 151 -10.65 8.91 -5.87
CA MET A 151 -9.83 9.99 -6.38
C MET A 151 -10.10 10.26 -7.86
N GLN A 152 -10.37 9.24 -8.68
CA GLN A 152 -10.72 9.41 -10.09
C GLN A 152 -12.08 10.11 -10.28
N GLN A 153 -13.02 9.93 -9.35
CA GLN A 153 -14.29 10.66 -9.33
C GLN A 153 -14.12 12.13 -8.91
N MET A 154 -13.14 12.42 -8.04
CA MET A 154 -12.89 13.77 -7.53
C MET A 154 -11.89 14.58 -8.38
N GLY A 155 -10.96 13.90 -9.05
CA GLY A 155 -9.88 14.47 -9.86
C GLY A 155 -10.02 14.05 -11.31
N GLY A 156 -10.86 14.74 -12.07
CA GLY A 156 -10.95 14.56 -13.52
C GLY A 156 -9.61 14.87 -14.22
N ALA A 157 -9.21 14.00 -15.14
CA ALA A 157 -8.26 14.09 -16.28
C ALA A 157 -6.93 14.90 -16.23
N GLY A 158 -6.69 15.78 -15.26
CA GLY A 158 -5.48 16.61 -15.16
C GLY A 158 -4.69 16.41 -13.87
N TRP A 159 -5.13 15.50 -13.00
CA TRP A 159 -4.47 15.20 -11.74
C TRP A 159 -3.32 14.22 -11.96
N ASN A 160 -2.08 14.65 -11.72
CA ASN A 160 -0.90 13.82 -11.94
C ASN A 160 -0.83 12.74 -10.85
N GLY A 161 -1.49 11.60 -11.08
CA GLY A 161 -1.50 10.44 -10.19
C GLY A 161 -0.10 9.95 -9.81
N GLN A 162 0.95 10.33 -10.53
CA GLN A 162 2.34 10.02 -10.20
C GLN A 162 2.86 10.78 -8.98
N GLN A 163 2.40 12.00 -8.69
CA GLN A 163 2.91 12.79 -7.56
C GLN A 163 2.44 12.21 -6.21
N TRP A 164 1.23 11.65 -6.18
CA TRP A 164 0.69 10.98 -5.00
C TRP A 164 1.15 9.53 -4.87
N ASN A 165 1.39 8.84 -5.99
CA ASN A 165 1.94 7.48 -5.99
C ASN A 165 3.41 7.47 -5.56
N ASN A 166 4.20 8.48 -5.96
CA ASN A 166 5.62 8.61 -5.55
C ASN A 166 5.80 9.04 -4.09
N GLY A 167 4.88 9.86 -3.54
CA GLY A 167 4.95 10.30 -2.13
C GLY A 167 4.45 9.26 -1.13
N GLN A 168 3.82 8.18 -1.61
CA GLN A 168 3.21 7.17 -0.78
C GLN A 168 3.85 5.83 -1.06
N ASP A 169 4.82 5.51 -0.22
CA ASP A 169 5.53 4.24 -0.13
C ASP A 169 4.56 3.08 0.15
N TRP A 170 3.86 2.68 -0.90
CA TRP A 170 3.07 1.47 -0.99
C TRP A 170 3.89 0.34 -1.64
N GLY A 171 5.16 0.61 -1.96
CA GLY A 171 6.05 -0.26 -2.72
C GLY A 171 7.04 -1.04 -1.87
N ASN A 172 7.36 -0.58 -0.64
CA ASN A 172 8.18 -1.34 0.31
C ASN A 172 7.32 -2.22 1.24
N TRP A 173 6.50 -3.09 0.64
CA TRP A 173 5.94 -4.27 1.32
C TRP A 173 6.70 -5.49 0.85
#